data_AF-H1KI77-F1
#
_entry.id   AF-H1KI77-F1
#
_cell.length_a   1.000
_cell.length_b   1.000
_cell.length_c   1.000
_cell.angle_alpha   90.00
_cell.angle_beta   90.00
_cell.angle_gamma   90.00
#
_symmetry.space_group_name_H-M   'P 1'
#
loop_
_entity.id
_entity.type
_entity.pdbx_description
1 polymer ?
#
loop_
_entity_poly.entity_id
_entity_poly.type
_entity_poly.pdbx_seq_one_letter_code
_entity_poly.pdbx_strand_id
1 'polypeptide(L)'
;MPETSLADDLSKLAGSLVLSHEHRQIRRLLGEARRFRLSPAAVEAVDRVVDRAPWTIEHNLDLAAHPVGRPIWIEFGDAPRRREGLGFEGHAVDLVGYLLAPSPADPDATAVVVAWRLASGTVHHAFSVVHWHRLDLATHAANARHRYSRIRLEALARMMSLFQIATPRGLKDIVLEAHLGEDDRMRQVALMDSRLAASGEMPFAFGALVLLADRLDADASEDGYVTVDGAPAPRSSVRRLLDRIGRRPLPSFHRRRGRMPSVSLVA
;
A
#
# COMPACT_ATOMS: atom_id res chain seq x y z
N MET A 1 4.28 10.85 -20.97
CA MET A 1 4.03 10.98 -19.53
C MET A 1 2.60 11.46 -19.40
N PRO A 2 1.71 10.77 -18.68
CA PRO A 2 0.35 11.28 -18.50
C PRO A 2 0.43 12.62 -17.77
N GLU A 3 -0.32 13.61 -18.28
CA GLU A 3 -0.29 15.02 -17.82
C GLU A 3 -0.87 15.21 -16.40
N THR A 4 -1.48 14.18 -15.81
CA THR A 4 -2.09 14.23 -14.48
C THR A 4 -1.69 13.04 -13.61
N SER A 5 -1.59 13.27 -12.30
CA SER A 5 -1.33 12.22 -11.31
C SER A 5 -2.63 11.50 -10.89
N LEU A 6 -2.53 10.25 -10.41
CA LEU A 6 -3.71 9.53 -9.89
C LEU A 6 -4.28 10.23 -8.64
N ALA A 7 -3.44 10.85 -7.80
CA ALA A 7 -3.91 11.68 -6.69
C ALA A 7 -4.86 12.79 -7.17
N ASP A 8 -4.48 13.50 -8.23
CA ASP A 8 -5.27 14.63 -8.73
C ASP A 8 -6.54 14.15 -9.42
N ASP A 9 -6.47 13.05 -10.19
CA ASP A 9 -7.64 12.47 -10.86
C ASP A 9 -8.62 11.87 -9.83
N LEU A 10 -8.13 11.23 -8.77
CA LEU A 10 -8.95 10.76 -7.64
C LEU A 10 -9.57 11.92 -6.86
N SER A 11 -8.83 13.00 -6.66
CA SER A 11 -9.34 14.22 -6.01
C SER A 11 -10.48 14.86 -6.82
N LYS A 12 -10.35 14.89 -8.16
CA LYS A 12 -11.42 15.32 -9.07
C LYS A 12 -12.64 14.41 -9.00
N LEU A 13 -12.44 13.09 -9.06
CA LEU A 13 -13.53 12.10 -8.94
C LEU A 13 -14.29 12.25 -7.62
N ALA A 14 -13.56 12.31 -6.50
CA ALA A 14 -14.15 12.49 -5.18
C ALA A 14 -14.88 13.83 -5.06
N GLY A 15 -14.39 14.87 -5.76
CA GLY A 15 -15.01 16.18 -5.83
C GLY A 15 -16.21 16.29 -6.76
N SER A 16 -16.31 15.46 -7.80
CA SER A 16 -17.44 15.46 -8.74
C SER A 16 -18.59 14.59 -8.26
N LEU A 17 -18.28 13.48 -7.59
CA LEU A 17 -19.30 12.58 -7.06
C LEU A 17 -20.01 13.23 -5.86
N VAL A 18 -19.29 13.80 -4.87
CA VAL A 18 -19.85 14.33 -3.60
C VAL A 18 -21.03 13.48 -3.05
N LEU A 19 -21.01 12.18 -3.30
CA LEU A 19 -22.12 11.28 -2.97
C LEU A 19 -22.10 10.91 -1.47
N SER A 20 -20.96 11.14 -0.81
CA SER A 20 -20.75 10.76 0.58
C SER A 20 -19.86 11.75 1.36
N HIS A 21 -19.93 11.68 2.69
CA HIS A 21 -18.99 12.39 3.56
C HIS A 21 -17.55 11.92 3.35
N GLU A 22 -17.38 10.62 3.10
CA GLU A 22 -16.11 9.94 2.89
C GLU A 22 -15.40 10.43 1.62
N HIS A 23 -16.11 10.66 0.51
CA HIS A 23 -15.50 11.28 -0.68
C HIS A 23 -14.96 12.68 -0.39
N ARG A 24 -15.65 13.50 0.40
CA ARG A 24 -15.13 14.81 0.84
C ARG A 24 -13.88 14.67 1.70
N GLN A 25 -13.86 13.68 2.60
CA GLN A 25 -12.68 13.39 3.42
C GLN A 25 -11.49 12.93 2.55
N ILE A 26 -11.70 12.00 1.62
CA ILE A 26 -10.66 11.53 0.68
C ILE A 26 -10.06 12.72 -0.08
N ARG A 27 -10.90 13.57 -0.66
CA ARG A 27 -10.45 14.77 -1.38
C ARG A 27 -9.61 15.70 -0.49
N ARG A 28 -10.06 15.97 0.74
CA ARG A 28 -9.31 16.80 1.69
C ARG A 28 -7.95 16.18 2.01
N LEU A 29 -7.93 14.90 2.38
CA LEU A 29 -6.71 14.19 2.76
C LEU A 29 -5.71 14.11 1.60
N LEU A 30 -6.16 13.96 0.35
CA LEU A 30 -5.30 14.02 -0.83
C LEU A 30 -4.67 15.40 -1.06
N GLY A 31 -5.35 16.47 -0.65
CA GLY A 31 -4.82 17.83 -0.68
C GLY A 31 -3.77 18.10 0.40
N GLU A 32 -3.84 17.39 1.52
CA GLU A 32 -2.91 17.49 2.66
C GLU A 32 -1.76 16.48 2.58
N ALA A 33 -1.90 15.45 1.74
CA ALA A 33 -1.01 14.31 1.73
C ALA A 33 0.40 14.66 1.21
N ARG A 34 1.42 14.11 1.87
CA ARG A 34 2.75 14.00 1.28
C ARG A 34 2.74 12.93 0.19
N ARG A 35 3.18 13.28 -1.02
CA ARG A 35 3.10 12.41 -2.19
C ARG A 35 4.44 11.71 -2.45
N PHE A 36 4.38 10.41 -2.67
CA PHE A 36 5.52 9.55 -2.99
C PHE A 36 5.25 8.80 -4.28
N ARG A 37 6.26 8.72 -5.15
CA ARG A 37 6.21 7.92 -6.36
C ARG A 37 7.26 6.82 -6.28
N LEU A 38 6.83 5.56 -6.30
CA LEU A 38 7.78 4.45 -6.37
C LEU A 38 8.22 4.27 -7.82
N SER A 39 9.53 4.20 -8.06
CA SER A 39 10.04 3.86 -9.39
C SER A 39 9.78 2.39 -9.72
N PRO A 40 9.77 1.99 -11.00
CA PRO A 40 9.58 0.59 -11.38
C PRO A 40 10.55 -0.38 -10.67
N ALA A 41 11.78 0.06 -10.43
CA ALA A 41 12.78 -0.72 -9.70
C ALA A 41 12.42 -0.90 -8.21
N ALA A 42 11.82 0.12 -7.58
CA ALA A 42 11.30 0.02 -6.22
C ALA A 42 10.12 -0.96 -6.15
N VAL A 43 9.17 -0.85 -7.09
CA VAL A 43 8.01 -1.75 -7.18
C VAL A 43 8.44 -3.21 -7.31
N GLU A 44 9.27 -3.52 -8.31
CA GLU A 44 9.78 -4.88 -8.55
C GLU A 44 10.49 -5.44 -7.31
N ALA A 45 11.25 -4.59 -6.62
CA ALA A 45 12.01 -5.03 -5.47
C ALA A 45 11.11 -5.29 -4.24
N VAL A 46 10.05 -4.49 -4.03
CA VAL A 46 9.05 -4.76 -2.98
C VAL A 46 8.27 -6.04 -3.32
N ASP A 47 7.83 -6.23 -4.57
CA ASP A 47 7.14 -7.46 -4.98
C ASP A 47 7.99 -8.70 -4.75
N ARG A 48 9.28 -8.64 -5.09
CA ARG A 48 10.22 -9.73 -4.80
C ARG A 48 10.31 -10.04 -3.31
N VAL A 49 10.27 -9.04 -2.44
CA VAL A 49 10.24 -9.28 -0.99
C VAL A 49 8.94 -9.92 -0.57
N VAL A 50 7.79 -9.41 -1.02
CA VAL A 50 6.47 -9.99 -0.70
C VAL A 50 6.42 -11.47 -1.12
N ASP A 51 6.90 -11.78 -2.32
CA ASP A 51 6.86 -13.14 -2.88
C ASP A 51 7.92 -14.09 -2.28
N ARG A 52 9.12 -13.61 -1.95
CA ARG A 52 10.24 -14.49 -1.56
C ARG A 52 10.64 -14.42 -0.10
N ALA A 53 10.43 -13.28 0.55
CA ALA A 53 10.92 -13.02 1.90
C ALA A 53 9.99 -12.11 2.72
N PRO A 54 8.67 -12.39 2.79
CA PRO A 54 7.71 -11.51 3.47
C PRO A 54 7.98 -11.36 4.97
N TRP A 55 8.65 -12.33 5.60
CA TRP A 55 9.12 -12.20 6.98
C TRP A 55 10.06 -11.00 7.17
N THR A 56 10.71 -10.50 6.12
CA THR A 56 11.54 -9.29 6.22
C THR A 56 10.70 -8.01 6.29
N ILE A 57 9.52 -7.97 5.66
CA ILE A 57 8.52 -6.92 5.89
C ILE A 57 8.00 -7.06 7.32
N GLU A 58 7.61 -8.28 7.70
CA GLU A 58 7.07 -8.60 9.03
C GLU A 58 8.00 -8.16 10.17
N HIS A 59 9.30 -8.44 10.05
CA HIS A 59 10.34 -8.00 10.99
C HIS A 59 10.48 -6.48 11.09
N ASN A 60 9.92 -5.73 10.14
CA ASN A 60 10.08 -4.30 10.03
C ASN A 60 8.77 -3.51 10.09
N LEU A 61 7.65 -4.14 10.45
CA LEU A 61 6.34 -3.47 10.48
C LEU A 61 6.27 -2.28 11.44
N ASP A 62 7.11 -2.22 12.48
CA ASP A 62 7.24 -1.01 13.32
C ASP A 62 7.67 0.23 12.54
N LEU A 63 8.31 0.07 11.37
CA LEU A 63 8.65 1.16 10.44
C LEU A 63 7.54 1.46 9.43
N ALA A 64 6.59 0.54 9.25
CA ALA A 64 5.41 0.75 8.42
C ALA A 64 4.34 1.60 9.15
N ALA A 65 4.59 2.00 10.40
CA ALA A 65 3.73 2.90 11.13
C ALA A 65 3.70 4.26 10.43
N HIS A 66 2.53 4.62 9.91
CA HIS A 66 2.26 5.94 9.35
C HIS A 66 2.66 7.04 10.35
N PRO A 67 3.38 8.09 9.92
CA PRO A 67 3.77 9.19 10.80
C PRO A 67 2.53 9.88 11.37
N VAL A 68 2.52 10.11 12.68
CA VAL A 68 1.37 10.69 13.39
C VAL A 68 1.00 12.03 12.76
N GLY A 69 -0.29 12.20 12.42
CA GLY A 69 -0.87 13.49 12.06
C GLY A 69 -0.64 13.97 10.62
N ARG A 70 -0.01 13.20 9.73
CA ARG A 70 0.20 13.64 8.34
C ARG A 70 -0.16 12.58 7.30
N PRO A 71 -1.21 12.78 6.48
CA PRO A 71 -1.56 11.84 5.40
C PRO A 71 -0.44 11.62 4.41
N ILE A 72 -0.39 10.43 3.83
CA ILE A 72 0.57 10.02 2.82
C ILE A 72 -0.17 9.49 1.60
N TRP A 73 0.30 9.86 0.42
CA TRP A 73 -0.09 9.28 -0.85
C TRP A 73 1.10 8.54 -1.46
N ILE A 74 0.94 7.26 -1.77
CA ILE A 74 1.94 6.46 -2.48
C ILE A 74 1.33 6.10 -3.84
N GLU A 75 2.07 6.32 -4.94
CA GLU A 75 1.63 6.00 -6.30
C GLU A 75 2.73 5.31 -7.09
N PHE A 76 2.35 4.37 -7.94
CA PHE A 76 3.28 3.64 -8.79
C PHE A 76 2.56 3.00 -9.98
N GLY A 77 3.31 2.70 -11.04
CA GLY A 77 2.78 2.06 -12.24
C GLY A 77 2.96 0.56 -12.18
N ASP A 78 1.87 -0.18 -12.00
CA ASP A 78 1.84 -1.64 -12.04
C ASP A 78 0.40 -2.19 -12.12
N ALA A 79 0.26 -3.49 -12.37
CA ALA A 79 -0.98 -4.21 -12.19
C ALA A 79 -1.41 -4.26 -10.71
N PRO A 80 -2.72 -4.31 -10.42
CA PRO A 80 -3.18 -4.62 -9.06
C PRO A 80 -2.76 -6.03 -8.69
N ARG A 81 -2.35 -6.23 -7.43
CA ARG A 81 -1.86 -7.52 -6.93
C ARG A 81 -2.97 -8.56 -6.86
N ARG A 82 -4.21 -8.11 -6.77
CA ARG A 82 -5.41 -8.94 -6.90
C ARG A 82 -6.33 -8.34 -7.95
N ARG A 83 -6.76 -9.15 -8.91
CA ARG A 83 -7.63 -8.71 -10.01
C ARG A 83 -9.07 -9.20 -9.89
N GLU A 84 -9.28 -10.36 -9.26
CA GLU A 84 -10.62 -10.94 -9.16
C GLU A 84 -11.53 -10.08 -8.30
N GLY A 85 -12.76 -9.89 -8.75
CA GLY A 85 -13.77 -9.12 -8.01
C GLY A 85 -13.54 -7.61 -8.07
N LEU A 86 -12.60 -7.13 -8.88
CA LEU A 86 -12.54 -5.71 -9.23
C LEU A 86 -13.61 -5.41 -10.28
N GLY A 87 -14.38 -4.34 -10.12
CA GLY A 87 -15.37 -3.89 -11.11
C GLY A 87 -14.78 -3.49 -12.46
N PHE A 88 -13.47 -3.61 -12.63
CA PHE A 88 -12.71 -3.39 -13.86
C PHE A 88 -11.80 -4.59 -14.19
N GLU A 89 -12.15 -5.79 -13.73
CA GLU A 89 -11.47 -7.03 -14.12
C GLU A 89 -11.37 -7.14 -15.66
N GLY A 90 -10.19 -7.52 -16.16
CA GLY A 90 -9.90 -7.58 -17.59
C GLY A 90 -9.44 -6.26 -18.22
N HIS A 91 -9.51 -5.13 -17.50
CA HIS A 91 -8.98 -3.85 -17.97
C HIS A 91 -7.51 -3.65 -17.55
N ALA A 92 -6.72 -3.02 -18.43
CA ALA A 92 -5.35 -2.64 -18.11
C ALA A 92 -5.32 -1.50 -17.09
N VAL A 93 -4.44 -1.61 -16.10
CA VAL A 93 -4.22 -0.61 -15.05
C VAL A 93 -2.88 0.07 -15.30
N ASP A 94 -2.89 1.39 -15.31
CA ASP A 94 -1.70 2.24 -15.50
C ASP A 94 -1.06 2.62 -14.18
N LEU A 95 -1.86 2.97 -13.18
CA LEU A 95 -1.39 3.40 -11.86
C LEU A 95 -2.21 2.75 -10.75
N VAL A 96 -1.53 2.45 -9.66
CA VAL A 96 -2.09 2.09 -8.36
C VAL A 96 -1.68 3.16 -7.36
N GLY A 97 -2.57 3.47 -6.41
CA GLY A 97 -2.29 4.44 -5.38
C GLY A 97 -2.89 4.08 -4.03
N TYR A 98 -2.20 4.46 -2.96
CA TYR A 98 -2.62 4.27 -1.58
C TYR A 98 -2.65 5.62 -0.88
N LEU A 99 -3.82 6.00 -0.39
CA LEU A 99 -3.96 7.09 0.57
C LEU A 99 -3.95 6.50 1.97
N LEU A 100 -2.96 6.88 2.77
CA LEU A 100 -2.85 6.53 4.17
C LEU A 100 -3.08 7.77 5.03
N ALA A 101 -3.87 7.66 6.08
CA ALA A 101 -4.14 8.75 6.99
C ALA A 101 -4.44 8.23 8.41
N PRO A 102 -4.30 9.06 9.45
CA PRO A 102 -4.80 8.71 10.77
C PRO A 102 -6.31 8.44 10.72
N SER A 103 -6.77 7.40 11.40
CA SER A 103 -8.19 7.10 11.49
C SER A 103 -8.91 8.19 12.28
N PRO A 104 -10.06 8.71 11.81
CA PRO A 104 -10.85 9.69 12.57
C PRO A 104 -11.32 9.17 13.93
N ALA A 105 -11.49 7.85 14.06
CA ALA A 105 -11.96 7.22 15.30
C ALA A 105 -10.81 6.90 16.28
N ASP A 106 -9.58 6.80 15.78
CA ASP A 106 -8.41 6.40 16.56
C ASP A 106 -7.14 6.98 15.91
N PRO A 107 -6.54 8.04 16.49
CA PRO A 107 -5.33 8.66 15.94
C PRO A 107 -4.12 7.73 15.86
N ASP A 108 -4.09 6.64 16.63
CA ASP A 108 -3.02 5.64 16.61
C ASP A 108 -3.28 4.52 15.57
N ALA A 109 -4.46 4.52 14.95
CA ALA A 109 -4.77 3.67 13.81
C ALA A 109 -4.53 4.39 12.48
N THR A 110 -4.02 3.66 11.51
CA THR A 110 -3.92 4.11 10.11
C THR A 110 -5.11 3.58 9.34
N ALA A 111 -5.75 4.43 8.55
CA ALA A 111 -6.77 4.07 7.57
C ALA A 111 -6.18 4.17 6.16
N VAL A 112 -6.51 3.21 5.29
CA VAL A 112 -5.99 3.14 3.93
C VAL A 112 -7.09 3.00 2.90
N VAL A 113 -7.06 3.89 1.90
CA VAL A 113 -7.87 3.84 0.69
C VAL A 113 -6.97 3.46 -0.48
N VAL A 114 -7.37 2.44 -1.22
CA VAL A 114 -6.69 1.99 -2.43
C VAL A 114 -7.41 2.55 -3.66
N ALA A 115 -6.65 3.00 -4.65
CA ALA A 115 -7.18 3.51 -5.90
C ALA A 115 -6.37 3.04 -7.11
N TRP A 116 -7.01 3.09 -8.28
CA TRP A 116 -6.46 2.65 -9.55
C TRP A 116 -6.83 3.62 -10.66
N ARG A 117 -5.92 3.79 -11.62
CA ARG A 117 -6.23 4.39 -12.92
C ARG A 117 -6.09 3.34 -14.00
N LEU A 118 -7.14 3.15 -14.78
CA LEU A 118 -7.12 2.29 -15.95
C LEU A 118 -6.37 2.98 -17.10
N ALA A 119 -5.89 2.19 -18.06
CA ALA A 119 -5.30 2.69 -19.31
C ALA A 119 -6.25 3.57 -20.14
N SER A 120 -7.56 3.46 -19.91
CA SER A 120 -8.58 4.35 -20.49
C SER A 120 -8.61 5.75 -19.84
N GLY A 121 -7.87 5.98 -18.77
CA GLY A 121 -7.92 7.18 -17.93
C GLY A 121 -9.00 7.13 -16.84
N THR A 122 -9.83 6.09 -16.80
CA THR A 122 -10.88 5.93 -15.77
C THR A 122 -10.25 5.69 -14.40
N VAL A 123 -10.73 6.41 -13.37
CA VAL A 123 -10.27 6.24 -11.99
C VAL A 123 -11.28 5.47 -11.16
N HIS A 124 -10.78 4.52 -10.39
CA HIS A 124 -11.53 3.74 -9.43
C HIS A 124 -10.87 3.82 -8.05
N HIS A 125 -11.64 3.59 -6.99
CA HIS A 125 -11.08 3.35 -5.67
C HIS A 125 -11.89 2.27 -4.94
N ALA A 126 -11.26 1.61 -3.98
CA ALA A 126 -11.94 0.66 -3.12
C ALA A 126 -12.94 1.43 -2.23
N PHE A 127 -14.17 0.91 -2.14
CA PHE A 127 -15.18 1.44 -1.23
C PHE A 127 -14.99 0.98 0.22
N SER A 128 -14.17 -0.05 0.42
CA SER A 128 -13.75 -0.51 1.74
C SER A 128 -12.39 0.10 2.09
N VAL A 129 -12.23 0.37 3.38
CA VAL A 129 -11.04 0.97 3.98
C VAL A 129 -10.36 -0.08 4.84
N VAL A 130 -9.05 -0.17 4.74
CA VAL A 130 -8.23 -1.03 5.60
C VAL A 130 -7.72 -0.23 6.78
N HIS A 131 -7.75 -0.81 7.97
CA HIS A 131 -7.31 -0.19 9.21
C HIS A 131 -6.31 -1.07 9.96
N TRP A 132 -5.26 -0.49 10.51
CA TRP A 132 -4.37 -1.19 11.44
C TRP A 132 -3.89 -0.25 12.54
N HIS A 133 -3.61 -0.82 13.71
CA HIS A 133 -3.14 -0.06 14.86
C HIS A 133 -1.61 -0.05 14.95
N ARG A 134 -1.03 1.11 15.26
CA ARG A 134 0.43 1.28 15.31
C ARG A 134 1.12 0.37 16.34
N LEU A 135 0.54 0.23 17.53
CA LEU A 135 1.12 -0.61 18.59
C LEU A 135 1.10 -2.10 18.22
N ASP A 136 0.11 -2.53 17.44
CA ASP A 136 0.00 -3.92 17.00
C ASP A 136 1.12 -4.24 16.02
N LEU A 137 1.38 -3.36 15.06
CA LEU A 137 2.52 -3.49 14.14
C LEU A 137 3.85 -3.55 14.90
N ALA A 138 4.02 -2.70 15.92
CA ALA A 138 5.26 -2.64 16.69
C ALA A 138 5.50 -3.90 17.53
N THR A 139 4.47 -4.36 18.24
CA THR A 139 4.50 -5.58 19.03
C THR A 139 4.73 -6.80 18.14
N HIS A 140 4.05 -6.83 16.98
CA HIS A 140 4.19 -7.91 16.01
C HIS A 140 5.60 -7.99 15.43
N ALA A 141 6.17 -6.86 15.00
CA ALA A 141 7.53 -6.82 14.46
C ALA A 141 8.57 -7.28 15.49
N ALA A 142 8.40 -6.92 16.77
CA ALA A 142 9.27 -7.39 17.84
C ALA A 142 9.20 -8.91 18.01
N ASN A 143 8.00 -9.49 18.03
CA ASN A 143 7.84 -10.95 18.08
C ASN A 143 8.38 -11.63 16.82
N ALA A 144 8.14 -11.07 15.64
CA ALA A 144 8.60 -11.62 14.38
C ALA A 144 10.12 -11.77 14.32
N ARG A 145 10.86 -10.77 14.83
CA ARG A 145 12.34 -10.81 14.88
C ARG A 145 12.92 -11.93 15.75
N HIS A 146 12.16 -12.43 16.73
CA HIS A 146 12.70 -13.31 17.77
C HIS A 146 12.00 -14.67 17.89
N ARG A 147 10.74 -14.80 17.45
CA ARG A 147 9.87 -15.93 17.79
C ARG A 147 9.21 -16.59 16.59
N TYR A 148 8.90 -15.83 15.54
CA TYR A 148 8.12 -16.37 14.43
C TYR A 148 8.98 -17.13 13.41
N SER A 149 8.35 -18.12 12.77
CA SER A 149 8.96 -18.83 11.65
C SER A 149 9.16 -17.88 10.46
N ARG A 150 10.16 -18.18 9.64
CA ARG A 150 10.39 -17.52 8.34
C ARG A 150 9.70 -18.25 7.19
N ILE A 151 8.60 -18.96 7.47
CA ILE A 151 7.82 -19.63 6.43
C ILE A 151 6.95 -18.59 5.73
N ARG A 152 7.05 -18.53 4.40
CA ARG A 152 6.42 -17.50 3.56
C ARG A 152 4.92 -17.32 3.84
N LEU A 153 4.16 -18.41 3.76
CA LEU A 153 2.70 -18.36 3.90
C LEU A 153 2.29 -17.96 5.32
N GLU A 154 3.03 -18.40 6.34
CA GLU A 154 2.74 -18.03 7.72
C GLU A 154 3.02 -16.54 7.98
N ALA A 155 4.11 -16.00 7.45
CA ALA A 155 4.42 -14.58 7.55
C ALA A 155 3.34 -13.72 6.86
N LEU A 156 2.89 -14.11 5.66
CA LEU A 156 1.79 -13.43 4.97
C LEU A 156 0.50 -13.52 5.79
N ALA A 157 0.10 -14.70 6.25
CA ALA A 157 -1.12 -14.88 7.05
C ALA A 157 -1.10 -14.04 8.33
N ARG A 158 0.04 -13.98 9.02
CA ARG A 158 0.24 -13.14 10.21
C ARG A 158 0.14 -11.66 9.87
N MET A 159 0.80 -11.17 8.81
CA MET A 159 0.66 -9.78 8.39
C MET A 159 -0.78 -9.42 8.02
N MET A 160 -1.49 -10.33 7.34
CA MET A 160 -2.89 -10.14 6.99
C MET A 160 -3.82 -10.10 8.22
N SER A 161 -3.43 -10.72 9.33
CA SER A 161 -4.19 -10.68 10.59
C SER A 161 -4.08 -9.35 11.35
N LEU A 162 -3.17 -8.46 10.96
CA LEU A 162 -2.91 -7.19 11.64
C LEU A 162 -3.83 -6.05 11.23
N PHE A 163 -4.67 -6.26 10.21
CA PHE A 163 -5.57 -5.24 9.74
C PHE A 163 -7.03 -5.69 9.76
N GLN A 164 -7.90 -4.70 9.91
CA GLN A 164 -9.34 -4.84 9.81
C GLN A 164 -9.81 -4.15 8.53
N ILE A 165 -10.94 -4.61 8.00
CA ILE A 165 -11.53 -4.02 6.79
C ILE A 165 -12.95 -3.59 7.14
N ALA A 166 -13.26 -2.33 6.89
CA ALA A 166 -14.59 -1.78 7.07
C ALA A 166 -15.05 -1.09 5.79
N THR A 167 -16.36 -1.12 5.53
CA THR A 167 -16.97 -0.32 4.46
C THR A 167 -17.72 0.82 5.16
N PRO A 168 -17.21 2.06 5.12
CA PRO A 168 -17.88 3.22 5.72
C PRO A 168 -19.30 3.36 5.18
N ARG A 169 -20.22 3.90 6.00
CA ARG A 169 -21.65 3.92 5.67
C ARG A 169 -21.93 4.62 4.34
N GLY A 170 -21.37 5.81 4.12
CA GLY A 170 -21.63 6.55 2.89
C GLY A 170 -21.11 5.83 1.64
N LEU A 171 -19.98 5.13 1.75
CA LEU A 171 -19.45 4.32 0.65
C LEU A 171 -20.22 3.01 0.45
N LYS A 172 -20.69 2.41 1.55
CA LYS A 172 -21.56 1.22 1.51
C LYS A 172 -22.85 1.54 0.75
N ASP A 173 -23.49 2.66 1.05
CA ASP A 173 -24.74 3.06 0.40
C ASP A 173 -24.53 3.21 -1.12
N ILE A 174 -23.43 3.83 -1.55
CA ILE A 174 -23.06 3.92 -2.99
C ILE A 174 -22.86 2.55 -3.63
N VAL A 175 -22.15 1.63 -2.97
CA VAL A 175 -21.94 0.26 -3.50
C VAL A 175 -23.28 -0.45 -3.69
N LEU A 176 -24.17 -0.32 -2.71
CA LEU A 176 -25.47 -0.98 -2.73
C LEU A 176 -26.42 -0.36 -3.75
N GLU A 177 -26.39 0.97 -3.93
CA GLU A 177 -27.19 1.67 -4.96
C GLU A 177 -26.71 1.35 -6.38
N ALA A 178 -25.40 1.23 -6.60
CA ALA A 178 -24.84 0.85 -7.89
C ALA A 178 -25.22 -0.58 -8.31
N HIS A 179 -25.45 -1.46 -7.35
CA HIS A 179 -25.98 -2.80 -7.59
C HIS A 179 -27.50 -2.74 -7.54
N LEU A 180 -28.11 -2.42 -8.70
CA LEU A 180 -29.55 -2.20 -8.95
C LEU A 180 -30.49 -3.39 -8.62
N GLY A 181 -30.05 -4.38 -7.87
CA GLY A 181 -30.84 -5.54 -7.45
C GLY A 181 -31.31 -5.44 -5.99
N GLU A 182 -32.55 -5.86 -5.74
CA GLU A 182 -33.07 -6.12 -4.38
C GLU A 182 -32.50 -7.42 -3.77
N ASP A 183 -31.69 -8.18 -4.52
CA ASP A 183 -31.10 -9.43 -4.06
C ASP A 183 -29.99 -9.19 -3.02
N ASP A 184 -30.29 -9.54 -1.77
CA ASP A 184 -29.37 -9.48 -0.64
C ASP A 184 -28.07 -10.28 -0.88
N ARG A 185 -28.11 -11.35 -1.68
CA ARG A 185 -26.91 -12.12 -2.03
C ARG A 185 -25.97 -11.29 -2.91
N MET A 186 -26.50 -10.59 -3.92
CA MET A 186 -25.70 -9.73 -4.79
C MET A 186 -25.08 -8.58 -4.00
N ARG A 187 -25.82 -8.00 -3.05
CA ARG A 187 -25.33 -6.96 -2.14
C ARG A 187 -24.17 -7.46 -1.27
N GLN A 188 -24.26 -8.68 -0.74
CA GLN A 188 -23.17 -9.28 0.03
C GLN A 188 -21.92 -9.53 -0.82
N VAL A 189 -22.09 -10.01 -2.06
CA VAL A 189 -20.98 -10.20 -3.01
C VAL A 189 -20.29 -8.88 -3.30
N ALA A 190 -21.04 -7.82 -3.63
CA ALA A 190 -20.48 -6.49 -3.90
C ALA A 190 -19.65 -5.93 -2.73
N LEU A 191 -20.12 -6.12 -1.50
CA LEU A 191 -19.37 -5.71 -0.30
C LEU A 191 -18.15 -6.58 -0.05
N MET A 192 -18.24 -7.89 -0.33
CA MET A 192 -17.09 -8.79 -0.23
C MET A 192 -16.02 -8.41 -1.24
N ASP A 193 -16.38 -8.19 -2.50
CA ASP A 193 -15.49 -7.77 -3.58
C ASP A 193 -14.78 -6.45 -3.24
N SER A 194 -15.52 -5.49 -2.69
CA SER A 194 -14.96 -4.24 -2.17
C SER A 194 -13.88 -4.47 -1.10
N ARG A 195 -14.11 -5.42 -0.17
CA ARG A 195 -13.14 -5.76 0.88
C ARG A 195 -11.92 -6.48 0.33
N LEU A 196 -12.11 -7.38 -0.64
CA LEU A 196 -11.02 -8.09 -1.30
C LEU A 196 -10.14 -7.14 -2.12
N ALA A 197 -10.76 -6.17 -2.79
CA ALA A 197 -10.09 -5.11 -3.53
C ALA A 197 -9.20 -4.25 -2.62
N ALA A 198 -9.70 -3.88 -1.43
CA ALA A 198 -8.93 -3.11 -0.46
C ALA A 198 -7.78 -3.91 0.16
N SER A 199 -8.04 -5.17 0.53
CA SER A 199 -7.07 -6.01 1.28
C SER A 199 -5.98 -6.65 0.42
N GLY A 200 -6.22 -6.88 -0.87
CA GLY A 200 -5.27 -7.54 -1.77
C GLY A 200 -3.94 -6.81 -1.93
N GLU A 201 -3.93 -5.50 -1.67
CA GLU A 201 -2.75 -4.65 -1.79
C GLU A 201 -1.90 -4.57 -0.51
N MET A 202 -2.41 -5.06 0.62
CA MET A 202 -1.84 -4.74 1.94
C MET A 202 -0.43 -5.26 2.20
N PRO A 203 -0.05 -6.50 1.80
CA PRO A 203 1.33 -6.94 1.95
C PRO A 203 2.33 -6.05 1.20
N PHE A 204 1.94 -5.57 0.01
CA PHE A 204 2.75 -4.62 -0.74
C PHE A 204 2.75 -3.24 -0.09
N ALA A 205 1.61 -2.73 0.38
CA ALA A 205 1.52 -1.47 1.09
C ALA A 205 2.43 -1.44 2.33
N PHE A 206 2.48 -2.52 3.12
CA PHE A 206 3.44 -2.63 4.23
C PHE A 206 4.89 -2.57 3.74
N GLY A 207 5.24 -3.31 2.69
CA GLY A 207 6.58 -3.27 2.10
C GLY A 207 6.97 -1.88 1.58
N ALA A 208 6.03 -1.18 0.93
CA ALA A 208 6.21 0.19 0.47
C ALA A 208 6.45 1.14 1.65
N LEU A 209 5.66 1.04 2.73
CA LEU A 209 5.86 1.88 3.91
C LEU A 209 7.21 1.62 4.61
N VAL A 210 7.62 0.35 4.71
CA VAL A 210 8.95 0.00 5.22
C VAL A 210 10.06 0.62 4.36
N LEU A 211 9.89 0.64 3.04
CA LEU A 211 10.83 1.29 2.11
C LEU A 211 10.85 2.82 2.25
N LEU A 212 9.74 3.42 2.64
CA LEU A 212 9.57 4.87 2.78
C LEU A 212 10.02 5.43 4.13
N ALA A 213 10.26 4.57 5.12
CA ALA A 213 10.45 4.96 6.51
C ALA A 213 11.52 6.06 6.73
N ASP A 214 12.56 6.10 5.88
CA ASP A 214 13.64 7.09 5.95
C ASP A 214 13.52 8.24 4.94
N ARG A 215 12.50 8.20 4.08
CA ARG A 215 12.21 9.23 3.09
C ARG A 215 10.98 10.07 3.46
N LEU A 216 10.36 9.79 4.60
CA LEU A 216 9.17 10.52 5.07
C LEU A 216 9.37 12.04 5.13
N ASP A 217 10.61 12.49 5.30
CA ASP A 217 11.00 13.91 5.37
C ASP A 217 11.78 14.43 4.14
N ALA A 218 12.08 13.59 3.14
CA ALA A 218 12.89 13.95 1.98
C ALA A 218 12.23 14.97 1.04
N ASP A 219 12.97 15.96 0.57
CA ASP A 219 12.42 17.04 -0.27
C ASP A 219 11.70 16.52 -1.53
N ALA A 220 10.55 17.13 -1.82
CA ALA A 220 9.79 16.82 -3.02
C ALA A 220 10.42 17.49 -4.25
N SER A 221 10.29 16.85 -5.41
CA SER A 221 10.59 17.47 -6.70
C SER A 221 9.57 18.55 -7.07
N GLU A 222 9.81 19.27 -8.16
CA GLU A 222 8.94 20.34 -8.66
C GLU A 222 7.49 19.90 -8.92
N ASP A 223 7.26 18.61 -9.19
CA ASP A 223 5.93 18.02 -9.36
C ASP A 223 5.21 17.69 -8.04
N GLY A 224 5.82 18.00 -6.89
CA GLY A 224 5.27 17.77 -5.55
C GLY A 224 5.42 16.33 -5.04
N TYR A 225 6.13 15.45 -5.77
CA TYR A 225 6.38 14.08 -5.36
C TYR A 225 7.77 13.87 -4.79
N VAL A 226 7.90 12.95 -3.84
CA VAL A 226 9.19 12.37 -3.47
C VAL A 226 9.37 11.09 -4.29
N THR A 227 10.40 11.05 -5.14
CA THR A 227 10.71 9.84 -5.91
C THR A 227 11.48 8.84 -5.04
N VAL A 228 11.04 7.58 -5.07
CA VAL A 228 11.54 6.53 -4.19
C VAL A 228 12.08 5.40 -5.03
N ASP A 229 13.40 5.26 -5.02
CA ASP A 229 14.10 4.20 -5.72
C ASP A 229 14.41 3.01 -4.82
N GLY A 230 14.36 1.82 -5.41
CA GLY A 230 14.97 0.61 -4.84
C GLY A 230 16.48 0.82 -4.67
N ALA A 231 17.09 0.18 -3.67
CA ALA A 231 18.54 0.29 -3.54
C ALA A 231 19.22 -0.28 -4.80
N PRO A 232 20.35 0.30 -5.24
CA PRO A 232 21.08 -0.22 -6.38
C PRO A 232 21.44 -1.70 -6.13
N ALA A 233 21.26 -2.54 -7.16
CA ALA A 233 21.64 -3.94 -7.11
C ALA A 233 23.08 -4.09 -6.58
N PRO A 234 23.37 -5.10 -5.75
CA PRO A 234 24.70 -5.25 -5.15
C PRO A 234 25.79 -5.25 -6.22
N ARG A 235 26.88 -4.53 -5.94
CA ARG A 235 28.04 -4.40 -6.84
C ARG A 235 28.52 -5.78 -7.30
N SER A 236 29.00 -5.86 -8.53
CA SER A 236 29.35 -7.10 -9.25
C SER A 236 30.28 -8.06 -8.49
N SER A 237 31.10 -7.57 -7.55
CA SER A 237 31.95 -8.39 -6.69
C SER A 237 31.17 -9.24 -5.67
N VAL A 238 30.12 -8.68 -5.05
CA VAL A 238 29.25 -9.41 -4.11
C VAL A 238 28.38 -10.41 -4.85
N ARG A 239 27.89 -10.02 -6.04
CA ARG A 239 27.11 -10.90 -6.92
C ARG A 239 27.91 -12.13 -7.38
N ARG A 240 29.17 -11.94 -7.81
CA ARG A 240 30.06 -13.06 -8.17
C ARG A 240 30.36 -14.00 -7.00
N LEU A 241 30.46 -13.48 -5.78
CA LEU A 241 30.66 -14.32 -4.59
C LEU A 241 29.42 -15.16 -4.29
N LEU A 242 28.23 -14.58 -4.40
CA LEU A 242 26.95 -15.25 -4.19
C LEU A 242 26.65 -16.29 -5.28
N ASP A 243 26.94 -15.95 -6.55
CA ASP A 243 26.84 -16.87 -7.68
C ASP A 243 27.81 -18.06 -7.52
N ARG A 244 29.03 -17.83 -6.99
CA ARG A 244 30.01 -18.90 -6.70
C ARG A 244 29.56 -19.82 -5.55
N ILE A 245 28.70 -19.33 -4.65
CA ILE A 245 28.14 -20.11 -3.54
C ILE A 245 26.78 -20.76 -3.94
N GLY A 246 26.31 -20.55 -5.19
CA GLY A 246 25.02 -21.08 -5.67
C GLY A 246 23.81 -20.51 -4.93
N ARG A 247 23.98 -19.47 -4.13
CA ARG A 247 22.93 -18.84 -3.33
C ARG A 247 22.57 -17.51 -3.95
N ARG A 248 21.43 -17.43 -4.64
CA ARG A 248 20.84 -16.13 -4.96
C ARG A 248 20.61 -15.38 -3.64
N PRO A 249 21.04 -14.11 -3.51
CA PRO A 249 20.67 -13.30 -2.36
C PRO A 249 19.15 -13.27 -2.25
N LEU A 250 18.64 -13.43 -1.02
CA LEU A 250 17.23 -13.24 -0.75
C LEU A 250 16.98 -11.74 -0.64
N PRO A 251 15.94 -11.21 -1.31
CA PRO A 251 15.60 -9.81 -1.19
C PRO A 251 15.21 -9.51 0.27
N SER A 252 15.70 -8.40 0.83
CA SER A 252 15.43 -8.08 2.24
C SER A 252 15.53 -6.59 2.55
N PHE A 253 14.81 -6.19 3.60
CA PHE A 253 14.93 -4.89 4.23
C PHE A 253 16.00 -4.92 5.32
N HIS A 254 17.01 -4.07 5.18
CA HIS A 254 18.05 -3.88 6.20
C HIS A 254 17.92 -2.53 6.87
N ARG A 255 17.87 -2.53 8.21
CA ARG A 255 18.08 -1.33 9.02
C ARG A 255 19.56 -1.05 9.22
N ARG A 256 20.00 0.18 8.95
CA ARG A 256 21.32 0.65 9.41
C ARG A 256 21.26 1.04 10.89
N ARG A 257 22.26 0.61 11.68
CA ARG A 257 22.46 1.09 13.06
C ARG A 257 23.29 2.40 13.02
N GLY A 258 22.87 3.43 13.75
CA GLY A 258 23.76 4.55 14.13
C GLY A 258 23.32 6.00 13.82
N ARG A 259 22.23 6.21 13.10
CA ARG A 259 21.45 7.48 12.93
C ARG A 259 20.05 7.05 12.45
N MET A 260 19.08 7.98 12.28
CA MET A 260 17.67 7.69 11.92
C MET A 260 17.52 6.40 11.08
N PRO A 261 16.55 5.51 11.42
CA PRO A 261 16.46 4.17 10.82
C PRO A 261 16.33 4.29 9.29
N SER A 262 17.45 4.11 8.58
CA SER A 262 17.47 4.02 7.13
C SER A 262 17.27 2.59 6.70
N VAL A 263 16.34 2.39 5.77
CA VAL A 263 15.95 1.08 5.27
C VAL A 263 16.35 1.00 3.81
N SER A 264 17.36 0.19 3.53
CA SER A 264 17.71 -0.16 2.16
C SER A 264 17.21 -1.56 1.82
N LEU A 265 16.65 -1.67 0.62
CA LEU A 265 16.18 -2.91 0.03
C LEU A 265 17.34 -3.60 -0.71
N VAL A 266 17.92 -4.65 -0.14
CA VAL A 266 19.03 -5.37 -0.78
C VAL A 266 18.45 -6.56 -1.54
N ALA A 267 18.74 -6.62 -2.84
CA ALA A 267 18.34 -7.68 -3.76
C ALA A 267 19.41 -8.76 -3.92
#